data_AF-A0A2V5UIC5-F1
#
_entry.id   AF-A0A2V5UIC5-F1
#
_cell.length_a   1.000
_cell.length_b   1.000
_cell.length_c   1.000
_cell.angle_alpha   90.00
_cell.angle_beta   90.00
_cell.angle_gamma   90.00
#
_symmetry.space_group_name_H-M   'P 1'
#
loop_
_entity.id
_entity.type
_entity.pdbx_description
1 polymer ?
#
loop_
_entity_poly.entity_id
_entity_poly.type
_entity_poly.pdbx_seq_one_letter_code
_entity_poly.pdbx_strand_id
1 'polypeptide(L)' 'MASLNLTPEQKTKMDAAMAEHQKAGCSEASEAKYLEQAKAVLTPEQYAKFKAQCKKGEKGNTQT' A
#
# COMPACT_ATOMS: atom_id res chain seq x y z
N MET A 1 -5.10 -6.35 -6.47
CA MET A 1 -4.39 -5.16 -6.99
C MET A 1 -5.25 -4.32 -7.92
N ALA A 2 -5.90 -4.88 -8.96
CA ALA A 2 -6.71 -4.14 -9.95
C ALA A 2 -8.01 -3.47 -9.42
N SER A 3 -8.29 -3.51 -8.12
CA SER A 3 -9.60 -3.13 -7.56
C SER A 3 -9.67 -1.73 -6.92
N LEU A 4 -8.55 -0.99 -6.89
CA LEU A 4 -8.50 0.33 -6.25
C LEU A 4 -8.90 1.48 -7.19
N ASN A 5 -9.04 1.24 -8.50
CA ASN A 5 -9.38 2.26 -9.51
C ASN A 5 -8.59 3.56 -9.28
N LEU A 6 -7.28 3.44 -9.11
CA LEU A 6 -6.41 4.59 -8.84
C LEU A 6 -6.35 5.48 -10.07
N THR A 7 -6.40 6.79 -9.87
CA THR A 7 -6.01 7.71 -10.94
C THR A 7 -4.52 7.54 -11.27
N PRO A 8 -4.06 7.93 -12.46
CA PRO A 8 -2.64 7.85 -12.81
C PRO A 8 -1.74 8.55 -11.77
N GLU A 9 -2.18 9.69 -11.24
CA GLU A 9 -1.44 10.42 -10.21
C GLU A 9 -1.38 9.66 -8.88
N GLN A 10 -2.51 9.11 -8.42
CA GLN A 10 -2.55 8.31 -7.20
C GLN A 10 -1.68 7.06 -7.33
N LYS A 11 -1.69 6.43 -8.51
CA LYS A 11 -0.86 5.26 -8.79
C LYS A 11 0.63 5.60 -8.69
N THR A 12 1.08 6.68 -9.34
CA THR A 12 2.48 7.12 -9.28
C THR A 12 2.94 7.37 -7.84
N LYS A 13 2.12 8.04 -7.02
CA LYS A 13 2.44 8.31 -5.62
C LYS A 13 2.46 7.02 -4.78
N MET A 14 1.52 6.10 -4.99
CA MET A 14 1.49 4.80 -4.32
C MET A 14 2.67 3.89 -4.69
N ASP A 15 3.06 3.88 -5.97
CA ASP A 15 4.20 3.10 -6.47
C ASP A 15 5.52 3.63 -5.87
N ALA A 16 5.68 4.96 -5.80
CA ALA A 16 6.83 5.59 -5.13
C ALA A 16 6.89 5.23 -3.63
N ALA A 17 5.75 5.33 -2.94
CA ALA A 17 5.64 4.98 -1.53
C ALA A 17 5.94 3.48 -1.27
N MET A 18 5.51 2.60 -2.18
CA MET A 18 5.79 1.16 -2.10
C MET A 18 7.27 0.85 -2.38
N ALA A 19 7.91 1.58 -3.31
CA ALA A 19 9.34 1.44 -3.56
C ALA A 19 10.18 1.87 -2.36
N GLU A 20 9.81 2.98 -1.69
CA GLU A 20 10.44 3.38 -0.44
C GLU A 20 10.21 2.35 0.68
N HIS A 21 9.00 1.82 0.81
CA HIS A 21 8.65 0.79 1.79
C HIS A 21 9.51 -0.48 1.61
N GLN A 22 9.63 -0.96 0.37
CA GLN A 22 10.47 -2.11 0.02
C GLN A 22 11.97 -1.82 0.21
N LYS A 23 12.43 -0.63 -0.15
CA LYS A 23 13.83 -0.21 0.07
C LYS A 23 14.19 -0.18 1.56
N ALA A 24 13.22 0.17 2.41
CA ALA A 24 13.36 0.14 3.87
C ALA A 24 13.18 -1.27 4.48
N GLY A 25 13.13 -2.31 3.64
CA GLY A 25 13.07 -3.71 4.06
C GLY A 25 11.71 -4.18 4.56
N CYS A 26 10.62 -3.48 4.22
CA CYS A 26 9.26 -3.81 4.68
C CYS A 26 9.14 -3.95 6.20
N SER A 27 9.87 -3.11 6.96
CA SER A 27 9.80 -3.06 8.42
C SER A 27 8.47 -2.48 8.90
N GLU A 28 8.03 -2.77 10.13
CA GLU A 28 6.81 -2.19 10.71
C GLU A 28 6.81 -0.65 10.66
N ALA A 29 7.97 -0.02 10.89
CA ALA A 29 8.13 1.42 10.80
C ALA A 29 7.93 1.94 9.36
N SER A 30 8.44 1.23 8.35
CA SER A 30 8.24 1.62 6.96
C SER A 30 6.81 1.29 6.49
N GLU A 31 6.15 0.30 7.09
CA GLU A 31 4.74 0.00 6.85
C GLU A 31 3.85 1.11 7.39
N ALA A 32 4.08 1.57 8.62
CA ALA A 32 3.34 2.70 9.20
C ALA A 32 3.46 3.95 8.31
N LYS A 33 4.67 4.28 7.85
CA LYS A 33 4.91 5.39 6.94
C LYS A 33 4.21 5.20 5.59
N TYR A 34 4.23 3.99 5.04
CA TYR A 34 3.54 3.64 3.81
C TYR A 34 2.01 3.78 3.95
N LEU A 35 1.44 3.32 5.06
CA LEU A 35 0.01 3.45 5.36
C LEU A 35 -0.43 4.90 5.55
N GLU A 36 0.42 5.76 6.12
CA GLU A 36 0.14 7.20 6.23
C GLU A 36 0.17 7.89 4.86
N GLN A 37 1.20 7.63 4.05
CA GLN A 37 1.29 8.16 2.70
C GLN A 37 0.10 7.70 1.84
N ALA A 38 -0.26 6.41 1.92
CA ALA A 38 -1.42 5.88 1.23
C ALA A 38 -2.72 6.56 1.67
N LYS A 39 -2.87 6.89 2.96
CA LYS A 39 -4.07 7.61 3.46
C LYS A 39 -4.17 9.03 2.91
N ALA A 40 -3.04 9.70 2.66
CA ALA A 40 -3.01 11.04 2.10
C ALA A 40 -3.26 11.07 0.59
N VAL A 41 -2.90 9.99 -0.12
CA VAL A 41 -3.02 9.87 -1.58
C VAL A 41 -4.38 9.31 -2.00
N LEU A 42 -4.88 8.32 -1.26
CA LEU A 42 -6.09 7.59 -1.58
C LEU A 42 -7.33 8.27 -1.01
N THR A 43 -8.45 8.15 -1.72
CA THR A 43 -9.74 8.50 -1.12
C THR A 43 -10.06 7.54 0.03
N PRO A 44 -10.97 7.91 0.96
CA PRO A 44 -11.33 7.03 2.08
C PRO A 44 -11.79 5.63 1.63
N GLU A 45 -12.53 5.53 0.52
CA GLU A 45 -13.00 4.26 -0.02
C GLU A 45 -11.85 3.41 -0.59
N GLN A 46 -10.94 4.04 -1.34
CA GLN A 46 -9.75 3.38 -1.88
C GLN A 46 -8.83 2.92 -0.75
N TYR A 47 -8.63 3.76 0.28
CA TYR A 47 -7.80 3.43 1.42
C TYR A 47 -8.36 2.24 2.23
N ALA A 48 -9.68 2.16 2.39
CA ALA A 48 -10.31 1.02 3.05
C ALA A 48 -10.06 -0.30 2.28
N LYS A 49 -10.24 -0.29 0.95
CA LYS A 49 -9.94 -1.44 0.08
C LYS A 49 -8.45 -1.79 0.06
N PHE A 50 -7.58 -0.79 0.18
CA PHE A 50 -6.14 -0.95 0.24
C PHE A 50 -5.70 -1.63 1.56
N LYS A 51 -6.17 -1.13 2.71
CA LYS A 51 -5.94 -1.76 4.02
C LYS A 51 -6.41 -3.22 4.07
N ALA A 52 -7.56 -3.50 3.48
CA ALA A 52 -8.07 -4.87 3.39
C ALA A 52 -7.16 -5.80 2.57
N GLN A 53 -6.46 -5.26 1.56
CA GLN A 53 -5.47 -6.03 0.78
C GLN A 53 -4.13 -6.19 1.50
N CYS A 54 -3.61 -5.16 2.20
CA CYS A 54 -2.41 -5.29 3.03
C CYS A 54 -2.56 -6.39 4.09
N LYS A 55 -3.68 -6.39 4.84
CA LYS A 55 -3.99 -7.45 5.82
C LYS A 55 -4.15 -8.84 5.22
N LYS A 56 -4.48 -8.92 3.94
CA LYS A 56 -4.57 -10.20 3.21
C LYS A 56 -3.20 -10.73 2.81
N GLY A 57 -2.24 -9.84 2.56
CA GLY A 57 -0.84 -10.18 2.28
C GLY A 57 -0.13 -10.85 3.47
N GLU A 58 -0.46 -10.45 4.70
CA GLU A 58 0.06 -11.06 5.94
C GLU A 58 -0.33 -12.53 6.11
N LYS A 59 -1.39 -13.01 5.44
CA LYS A 59 -1.81 -14.43 5.47
C LYS A 59 -1.40 -15.22 4.22
N GLY A 60 -0.60 -14.62 3.33
CA GLY A 60 -0.30 -15.18 2.00
C GLY A 60 1.18 -15.26 1.64
N ASN A 61 2.10 -14.78 2.48
CA ASN A 61 3.54 -14.98 2.26
C ASN A 61 4.07 -16.14 3.12
N THR A 62 3.52 -17.33 2.88
CA THR A 62 4.29 -18.56 2.97
C THR A 62 3.95 -19.33 1.69
N GLN A 63 4.98 -19.63 0.88
CA GLN A 63 4.96 -20.47 -0.34
C GLN A 63 4.51 -19.70 -1.61
N THR A 64 5.28 -19.58 -2.70
CA THR A 64 6.41 -20.36 -3.27
C THR A 64 7.20 -19.47 -4.23
#